data_AF-A0A4Q3GTJ8-F1
#
_entry.id   AF-A0A4Q3GTJ8-F1
#
_cell.length_a   1.000
_cell.length_b   1.000
_cell.length_c   1.000
_cell.angle_alpha   90.00
_cell.angle_beta   90.00
_cell.angle_gamma   90.00
#
_symmetry.space_group_name_H-M   'P 1'
#
loop_
_entity.id
_entity.type
_entity.pdbx_description
1 polymer ?
#
loop_
_entity_poly.entity_id
_entity_poly.type
_entity_poly.pdbx_seq_one_letter_code
_entity_poly.pdbx_strand_id
1 'polypeptide(L)'
;MSKTKDAFVEICFMAVEPWLPPQDPRVPSHLIDRNGCYIWSKSDLPTRIASLATKYALSFKAKAPPREVLFLDRKIGGIFIMMKVLDARFEGHKVLKEHFAQKYI
;
A
#
# COMPACT_ATOMS: atom_id res chain seq x y z
N MET A 1 -8.92 4.35 21.03
CA MET A 1 -9.25 4.81 19.66
C MET A 1 -10.56 4.14 19.24
N SER A 2 -11.36 4.69 18.31
CA SER A 2 -12.56 3.97 17.83
C SER A 2 -12.14 2.81 16.92
N LYS A 3 -12.81 1.65 16.99
CA LYS A 3 -12.53 0.48 16.13
C LYS A 3 -12.46 0.83 14.64
N THR A 4 -13.25 1.81 14.21
CA THR A 4 -13.26 2.39 12.86
C THR A 4 -11.92 3.03 12.48
N LYS A 5 -11.34 3.82 13.39
CA LYS A 5 -10.07 4.51 13.14
C LYS A 5 -8.92 3.52 13.08
N ASP A 6 -8.90 2.52 13.96
CA ASP A 6 -7.86 1.49 13.98
C ASP A 6 -7.88 0.66 12.68
N ALA A 7 -9.08 0.29 12.23
CA ALA A 7 -9.31 -0.37 10.94
C ALA A 7 -8.75 0.43 9.75
N PHE A 8 -9.07 1.73 9.70
CA PHE A 8 -8.58 2.61 8.64
C PHE A 8 -7.06 2.75 8.68
N VAL A 9 -6.49 2.94 9.87
CA VAL A 9 -5.04 3.05 10.08
C VAL A 9 -4.32 1.79 9.61
N GLU A 10 -4.85 0.61 9.91
CA GLU A 10 -4.27 -0.66 9.47
C GLU A 10 -4.27 -0.81 7.94
N ILE A 11 -5.39 -0.44 7.28
CA ILE A 11 -5.47 -0.43 5.81
C ILE A 11 -4.42 0.52 5.22
N CYS A 12 -4.31 1.74 5.75
CA CYS A 12 -3.33 2.72 5.27
C CYS A 12 -1.89 2.24 5.46
N PHE A 13 -1.56 1.63 6.60
CA PHE A 13 -0.20 1.10 6.84
C PHE A 13 0.11 -0.12 5.97
N MET A 14 -0.88 -0.95 5.66
CA MET A 14 -0.71 -2.05 4.72
C MET A 14 -0.45 -1.52 3.30
N ALA A 15 -1.19 -0.51 2.86
CA ALA A 15 -1.08 0.04 1.50
C ALA A 15 0.29 0.65 1.17
N VAL A 16 1.07 1.05 2.19
CA VAL A 16 2.41 1.65 1.99
C VAL A 16 3.53 0.62 1.92
N GLU A 17 3.26 -0.68 2.05
CA GLU A 17 4.25 -1.76 2.04
C GLU A 17 5.35 -1.62 0.95
N PRO A 18 5.03 -1.35 -0.34
CA PRO A 18 6.07 -1.28 -1.39
C PRO A 18 7.06 -0.11 -1.23
N TRP A 19 6.73 0.84 -0.36
CA TRP A 19 7.48 2.08 -0.15
C TRP A 19 8.25 2.09 1.18
N LEU A 20 8.07 1.05 1.99
CA LEU A 20 8.85 0.84 3.19
C LEU A 20 10.27 0.39 2.85
N PRO A 21 11.22 0.63 3.76
CA PRO A 21 12.56 0.07 3.65
C PRO A 21 12.53 -1.46 3.39
N PRO A 22 13.38 -2.06 2.51
CA PRO A 22 13.28 -3.48 2.12
C PRO A 22 13.44 -4.52 3.25
N GLN A 23 14.13 -4.13 4.30
CA GLN A 23 14.39 -4.83 5.56
C GLN A 23 13.34 -4.55 6.65
N ASP A 24 12.33 -3.71 6.39
CA ASP A 24 11.22 -3.48 7.31
C ASP A 24 10.41 -4.78 7.49
N PRO A 25 10.12 -5.21 8.74
CA PRO A 25 9.43 -6.47 8.99
C PRO A 25 8.00 -6.53 8.44
N ARG A 26 7.42 -5.38 8.08
CA ARG A 26 6.10 -5.30 7.42
C ARG A 26 6.16 -5.66 5.94
N VAL A 27 7.35 -5.70 5.34
CA VAL A 27 7.56 -6.06 3.94
C VAL A 27 7.85 -7.56 3.85
N PRO A 28 7.00 -8.35 3.18
CA PRO A 28 7.26 -9.77 3.01
C PRO A 28 8.56 -10.01 2.24
N SER A 29 9.49 -10.77 2.83
CA SER A 29 10.83 -11.00 2.27
C SER A 29 10.81 -11.62 0.86
N HIS A 30 9.80 -12.43 0.54
CA HIS A 30 9.63 -13.03 -0.78
C HIS A 30 9.25 -12.04 -1.89
N LEU A 31 8.89 -10.80 -1.53
CA LEU A 31 8.61 -9.70 -2.44
C LEU A 31 9.83 -8.82 -2.69
N ILE A 32 10.97 -9.09 -2.06
CA ILE A 32 12.21 -8.36 -2.25
C ILE A 32 13.19 -9.23 -3.04
N ASP A 33 13.77 -8.68 -4.11
CA ASP A 33 14.83 -9.37 -4.86
C ASP A 33 16.22 -9.15 -4.25
N ARG A 34 17.23 -9.78 -4.85
CA ARG A 34 18.64 -9.69 -4.38
C ARG A 34 19.23 -8.28 -4.38
N ASN A 35 18.61 -7.33 -5.09
CA ASN A 35 19.05 -5.95 -5.17
C ASN A 35 18.28 -5.03 -4.20
N GLY A 36 17.38 -5.59 -3.38
CA GLY A 36 16.51 -4.80 -2.50
C GLY A 36 15.29 -4.21 -3.21
N CYS A 37 15.01 -4.59 -4.46
CA CYS A 37 13.87 -4.08 -5.21
C CYS A 37 12.58 -4.84 -4.86
N TYR A 38 11.47 -4.11 -4.75
CA TYR A 38 10.15 -4.69 -4.59
C TYR A 38 9.65 -5.31 -5.91
N ILE A 39 9.21 -6.56 -5.88
CA ILE A 39 8.72 -7.33 -7.03
C ILE A 39 7.19 -7.18 -7.11
N TRP A 40 6.74 -6.16 -7.81
CA TRP A 40 5.32 -5.78 -7.85
C TRP A 40 4.42 -6.90 -8.40
N SER A 41 4.91 -7.65 -9.40
CA SER A 41 4.17 -8.76 -10.02
C SER A 41 3.76 -9.84 -9.02
N LYS A 42 4.60 -10.11 -8.00
CA LYS A 42 4.38 -11.16 -6.99
C LYS A 42 3.49 -10.73 -5.83
N SER A 43 3.27 -9.43 -5.66
CA SER A 43 2.52 -8.92 -4.51
C SER A 43 1.02 -9.22 -4.61
N ASP A 44 0.45 -9.75 -3.54
CA ASP A 44 -0.97 -9.98 -3.33
C ASP A 44 -1.66 -8.84 -2.55
N LEU A 45 -0.96 -7.70 -2.40
CA LEU A 45 -1.38 -6.56 -1.58
C LEU A 45 -2.83 -6.10 -1.84
N PRO A 46 -3.34 -5.99 -3.08
CA PRO A 46 -4.73 -5.61 -3.32
C PRO A 46 -5.72 -6.58 -2.69
N THR A 47 -5.44 -7.89 -2.75
CA THR A 47 -6.27 -8.93 -2.14
C THR A 47 -6.26 -8.82 -0.62
N ARG A 48 -5.09 -8.56 -0.02
CA ARG A 48 -4.96 -8.36 1.44
C ARG A 48 -5.72 -7.12 1.91
N ILE A 49 -5.61 -6.00 1.20
CA ILE A 49 -6.35 -4.77 1.49
C ILE A 49 -7.85 -5.01 1.37
N ALA A 50 -8.32 -5.66 0.30
CA ALA A 50 -9.74 -5.96 0.10
C ALA A 50 -10.30 -6.87 1.21
N SER A 51 -9.52 -7.87 1.63
CA SER A 51 -9.89 -8.78 2.72
C SER A 51 -10.02 -8.03 4.05
N LEU A 52 -9.07 -7.15 4.35
CA LEU A 52 -9.07 -6.32 5.54
C LEU A 52 -10.24 -5.32 5.53
N ALA A 53 -10.47 -4.66 4.40
CA ALA A 53 -11.60 -3.74 4.21
C ALA A 53 -12.95 -4.46 4.38
N THR A 54 -13.10 -5.68 3.86
CA THR A 54 -14.32 -6.49 4.03
C THR A 54 -14.57 -6.84 5.48
N LYS A 55 -13.53 -7.27 6.22
CA LYS A 55 -13.61 -7.54 7.66
C LYS A 55 -14.09 -6.31 8.43
N TYR A 56 -13.64 -5.12 8.04
CA TYR A 56 -14.02 -3.86 8.69
C TYR A 56 -15.34 -3.29 8.22
N ALA A 57 -15.76 -3.56 6.98
CA ALA A 57 -17.09 -3.23 6.45
C ALA A 57 -18.21 -3.71 7.38
N LEU A 58 -18.07 -4.92 7.92
CA LEU A 58 -19.00 -5.52 8.89
C LEU A 58 -19.02 -4.78 10.24
N SER A 59 -17.98 -4.01 10.56
CA SER A 59 -17.83 -3.26 11.82
C SER A 59 -18.26 -1.80 11.72
N PHE A 60 -18.34 -1.23 10.51
CA PHE A 60 -18.83 0.12 10.31
C PHE A 60 -20.36 0.12 10.37
N LYS A 61 -20.96 0.98 11.21
CA LYS A 61 -22.38 1.31 11.08
C LYS A 61 -22.59 2.06 9.75
N ALA A 62 -22.74 1.32 8.65
CA ALA A 62 -23.34 1.65 7.34
C ALA A 62 -23.09 3.03 6.71
N LYS A 63 -22.08 3.82 7.11
CA LYS A 63 -21.72 5.05 6.41
C LYS A 63 -20.75 4.70 5.28
N ALA A 64 -21.17 4.95 4.04
CA ALA A 64 -20.30 4.86 2.90
C ALA A 64 -19.06 5.76 3.08
N PRO A 65 -17.87 5.33 2.65
CA PRO A 65 -16.67 6.16 2.71
C PRO A 65 -16.84 7.42 1.84
N PRO A 66 -16.19 8.55 2.21
CA PRO A 66 -16.22 9.77 1.42
C PRO A 66 -15.75 9.55 -0.02
N ARG A 67 -16.25 10.36 -0.96
CA ARG A 67 -15.97 10.22 -2.40
C ARG A 67 -14.49 10.38 -2.69
N GLU A 68 -13.81 11.25 -1.96
CA GLU A 68 -12.39 11.54 -2.08
C GLU A 68 -11.54 10.31 -1.75
N VAL A 69 -11.94 9.55 -0.72
CA VAL A 69 -11.26 8.30 -0.32
C VAL A 69 -11.40 7.25 -1.41
N LEU A 70 -12.61 7.07 -1.95
CA LEU A 70 -12.86 6.15 -3.06
C LEU A 70 -12.14 6.56 -4.36
N PHE A 71 -11.95 7.86 -4.59
CA PHE A 71 -11.21 8.36 -5.74
C PHE A 71 -9.70 8.10 -5.60
N LEU A 72 -9.13 8.35 -4.42
CA LEU A 72 -7.72 8.06 -4.14
C LEU A 72 -7.44 6.56 -4.24
N ASP A 73 -8.30 5.73 -3.66
CA ASP A 73 -8.21 4.27 -3.74
C ASP A 73 -8.12 3.79 -5.19
N ARG A 74 -9.03 4.25 -6.07
CA ARG A 74 -9.02 3.89 -7.50
C ARG A 74 -7.78 4.38 -8.25
N LYS A 75 -7.27 5.57 -7.94
CA LYS A 75 -6.03 6.09 -8.56
C LYS A 75 -4.82 5.25 -8.16
N ILE A 76 -4.66 4.99 -6.87
CA ILE A 76 -3.54 4.23 -6.32
C ILE A 76 -3.61 2.79 -6.80
N GLY A 77 -4.79 2.17 -6.74
CA GLY A 77 -5.03 0.81 -7.23
C GLY A 77 -4.68 0.65 -8.71
N GLY A 78 -5.08 1.61 -9.56
CA GLY A 78 -4.73 1.59 -10.99
C GLY A 78 -3.21 1.61 -11.23
N ILE A 79 -2.50 2.48 -10.52
CA ILE A 79 -1.02 2.55 -10.60
C ILE A 79 -0.39 1.24 -10.09
N PHE A 80 -0.91 0.68 -9.00
CA PHE A 80 -0.45 -0.62 -8.49
C PHE A 80 -0.60 -1.74 -9.54
N ILE A 81 -1.78 -1.86 -10.16
CA ILE A 81 -2.03 -2.87 -11.18
C ILE A 81 -1.10 -2.67 -12.38
N MET A 82 -0.87 -1.44 -12.82
CA MET A 82 0.08 -1.13 -13.87
C MET A 82 1.49 -1.64 -13.54
N MET A 83 1.99 -1.35 -12.34
CA MET A 83 3.31 -1.83 -11.89
C MET A 83 3.37 -3.36 -11.77
N LYS A 84 2.28 -3.98 -11.30
CA LYS A 84 2.17 -5.45 -11.20
C LYS A 84 2.24 -6.11 -12.58
N VAL A 85 1.48 -5.60 -13.56
CA VAL A 85 1.42 -6.16 -14.93
C VAL A 85 2.75 -5.99 -15.66
N LEU A 86 3.45 -4.88 -15.45
CA LEU A 86 4.74 -4.61 -16.08
C LEU A 86 5.93 -5.33 -15.43
N ASP A 87 5.69 -6.14 -14.39
CA ASP A 87 6.75 -6.70 -13.52
C ASP A 87 7.77 -5.64 -13.11
N ALA A 88 7.27 -4.48 -12.67
CA ALA A 88 8.14 -3.43 -12.18
C ALA A 88 9.00 -3.96 -11.02
N ARG A 89 10.28 -3.56 -10.99
CA ARG A 89 11.23 -3.90 -9.93
C ARG A 89 12.08 -2.70 -9.61
N PHE A 90 11.83 -2.09 -8.45
CA PHE A 90 12.61 -0.97 -7.96
C PHE A 90 12.49 -0.87 -6.43
N GLU A 91 13.45 -0.18 -5.80
CA GLU A 91 13.41 0.11 -4.37
C GLU A 91 12.50 1.33 -4.11
N GLY A 92 11.25 1.10 -3.73
CA GLY A 92 10.27 2.18 -3.53
C GLY A 92 10.67 3.18 -2.44
N HIS A 93 11.30 2.72 -1.35
CA HIS A 93 11.78 3.60 -0.29
C HIS A 93 12.80 4.62 -0.78
N LYS A 94 13.73 4.20 -1.65
CA LYS A 94 14.73 5.08 -2.26
C LYS A 94 14.07 6.16 -3.10
N VAL A 95 13.08 5.79 -3.93
CA VAL A 95 12.31 6.75 -4.75
C VAL A 95 11.66 7.83 -3.89
N LEU A 96 11.01 7.44 -2.78
CA LEU A 96 10.42 8.40 -1.85
C LEU A 96 11.48 9.31 -1.22
N LYS A 97 12.58 8.73 -0.74
CA LYS A 97 13.65 9.48 -0.08
C LYS A 97 14.25 10.54 -1.00
N GLU A 98 14.51 10.19 -2.26
CA GLU A 98 15.01 11.12 -3.28
C GLU A 98 14.00 12.24 -3.57
N HIS A 99 12.72 11.91 -3.72
CA HIS A 99 11.68 12.90 -3.98
C HIS A 99 11.48 13.88 -2.80
N PHE A 100 11.49 13.37 -1.56
CA PHE A 100 11.35 14.25 -0.38
C PHE A 100 12.61 15.08 -0.14
N ALA A 101 13.81 14.54 -0.36
CA ALA A 101 15.05 15.30 -0.24
C ALA A 101 15.08 16.50 -1.21
N GLN A 102 14.52 16.36 -2.41
CA GLN A 102 14.44 17.44 -3.40
C GLN A 102 13.42 18.53 -3.05
N LYS A 103 12.45 18.26 -2.17
CA LYS A 103 11.33 19.16 -1.88
C LYS A 103 11.54 20.05 -0.65
N TYR A 104 12.61 19.79 0.11
CA TYR A 104 12.97 20.50 1.34
C TYR A 104 14.39 21.08 1.28
N ILE A 105 14.93 21.29 0.08
CA ILE A 105 16.14 22.08 -0.22
C ILE A 105 15.71 23.25 -1.12
#